data_AF-A0A1H9XPE7-F1
#
_entry.id   AF-A0A1H9XPE7-F1
#
_cell.length_a   1.000
_cell.length_b   1.000
_cell.length_c   1.000
_cell.angle_alpha   90.00
_cell.angle_beta   90.00
_cell.angle_gamma   90.00
#
_symmetry.space_group_name_H-M   'P 1'
#
loop_
_entity.id
_entity.type
_entity.pdbx_description
1 polymer ?
#
loop_
_entity_poly.entity_id
_entity_poly.type
_entity_poly.pdbx_seq_one_letter_code
_entity_poly.pdbx_strand_id
1 'polypeptide(L)'
;MSGIKVDLETLRAAIKEYEAIRDELAMAHHDGHVLATVQGAGKDAPSQVYANWARATGAAHQRSNKQLQDTLTTRIENLNATLRQYEQTEQGNRDNLK
;
A
#
# COMPACT_ATOMS: atom_id res chain seq x y z
N MET A 1 27.03 24.16 5.31
CA MET A 1 26.09 23.20 5.92
C MET A 1 26.10 21.95 5.06
N SER A 2 26.68 20.86 5.57
CA SER A 2 26.77 19.58 4.87
C SER A 2 25.40 18.89 4.88
N GLY A 3 24.50 19.35 4.02
CA GLY A 3 23.26 18.66 3.75
C GLY A 3 23.61 17.29 3.18
N ILE A 4 23.13 16.23 3.83
CA ILE A 4 23.12 14.88 3.24
C ILE A 4 22.48 15.07 1.86
N LYS A 5 23.26 14.88 0.79
CA LYS A 5 22.71 14.82 -0.56
C LYS A 5 21.74 13.65 -0.54
N VAL A 6 20.45 13.95 -0.45
CA VAL A 6 19.40 12.95 -0.61
C VAL A 6 19.60 12.40 -2.01
N ASP A 7 19.94 11.13 -2.11
CA ASP A 7 20.01 10.47 -3.39
C ASP A 7 18.59 10.34 -3.94
N LEU A 8 18.21 11.28 -4.81
CA LEU A 8 16.90 11.36 -5.41
C LEU A 8 16.59 10.12 -6.26
N GLU A 9 17.60 9.43 -6.77
CA GLU A 9 17.40 8.16 -7.49
C GLU A 9 16.98 7.05 -6.52
N THR A 10 17.67 6.92 -5.38
CA THR A 10 17.24 6.00 -4.30
C THR A 10 15.84 6.33 -3.80
N LEU A 11 15.49 7.61 -3.63
CA LEU A 11 14.14 8.01 -3.21
C LEU A 11 13.07 7.63 -4.25
N ARG A 12 13.33 7.86 -5.54
CA ARG A 12 12.44 7.47 -6.63
C ARG A 12 12.30 5.94 -6.74
N ALA A 13 13.38 5.20 -6.54
CA ALA A 13 13.35 3.74 -6.51
C ALA A 13 12.48 3.22 -5.36
N ALA A 14 12.64 3.76 -4.16
CA ALA A 14 11.82 3.39 -3.01
C ALA A 14 10.33 3.72 -3.22
N ILE A 15 10.00 4.85 -3.86
CA ILE A 15 8.61 5.18 -4.23
C ILE A 15 8.03 4.11 -5.16
N LYS A 16 8.78 3.72 -6.21
CA LYS A 16 8.34 2.68 -7.16
C LYS A 16 8.12 1.33 -6.48
N GLU A 17 9.00 0.95 -5.55
CA GLU A 17 8.83 -0.29 -4.77
C GLU A 17 7.54 -0.26 -3.94
N TYR A 18 7.25 0.86 -3.27
CA TYR A 18 6.01 1.00 -2.51
C TYR A 18 4.76 1.01 -3.39
N GLU A 19 4.83 1.61 -4.58
CA GLU A 19 3.75 1.55 -5.58
C GLU A 19 3.49 0.10 -6.01
N ALA A 20 4.54 -0.65 -6.34
CA ALA A 20 4.43 -2.06 -6.71
C ALA A 20 3.79 -2.90 -5.58
N ILE A 21 4.24 -2.74 -4.33
CA ILE A 21 3.68 -3.46 -3.18
C ILE A 21 2.20 -3.08 -2.96
N ARG A 22 1.85 -1.81 -3.07
CA ARG A 22 0.44 -1.37 -2.96
C ARG A 22 -0.42 -2.02 -4.03
N ASP A 23 0.09 -2.10 -5.26
CA ASP A 23 -0.65 -2.66 -6.40
C ASP A 23 -0.81 -4.19 -6.24
N GLU A 24 0.22 -4.90 -5.79
CA GLU A 24 0.13 -6.32 -5.40
C GLU A 24 -0.90 -6.54 -4.29
N LEU A 25 -0.93 -5.68 -3.26
CA LEU A 25 -1.95 -5.74 -2.21
C LEU A 25 -3.35 -5.50 -2.75
N ALA A 26 -3.51 -4.57 -3.71
CA ALA A 26 -4.79 -4.31 -4.36
C ALA A 26 -5.28 -5.53 -5.16
N MET A 27 -4.39 -6.19 -5.90
CA MET A 27 -4.69 -7.45 -6.59
C MET A 27 -5.06 -8.55 -5.61
N ALA A 28 -4.26 -8.76 -4.56
CA ALA A 28 -4.54 -9.77 -3.54
C ALA A 28 -5.86 -9.51 -2.78
N HIS A 29 -6.22 -8.24 -2.58
CA HIS A 29 -7.51 -7.86 -2.01
C HIS A 29 -8.67 -8.19 -2.96
N HIS A 30 -8.52 -7.92 -4.27
CA HIS A 30 -9.50 -8.27 -5.28
C HIS A 30 -9.74 -9.79 -5.33
N ASP A 31 -8.67 -10.56 -5.52
CA ASP A 31 -8.73 -12.02 -5.66
C ASP A 31 -9.21 -12.68 -4.36
N GLY A 32 -8.78 -12.15 -3.21
CA GLY A 32 -9.12 -12.67 -1.90
C GLY A 32 -10.56 -12.41 -1.44
N HIS A 33 -11.39 -11.74 -2.24
CA HIS A 33 -12.81 -11.50 -1.92
C HIS A 33 -13.54 -12.82 -1.60
N VAL A 34 -13.15 -13.91 -2.26
CA VAL A 34 -13.71 -15.25 -2.06
C VAL A 34 -13.65 -15.71 -0.60
N LEU A 35 -12.62 -15.30 0.16
CA LEU A 35 -12.44 -15.65 1.57
C LEU A 35 -13.56 -15.09 2.47
N ALA A 36 -14.19 -13.98 2.07
CA ALA A 36 -15.31 -13.39 2.79
C ALA A 36 -16.68 -14.00 2.39
N THR A 37 -16.69 -14.92 1.42
CA THR A 37 -17.91 -15.48 0.82
C THR A 37 -18.05 -17.00 0.99
N VAL A 38 -17.20 -17.62 1.83
CA VAL A 38 -17.21 -19.06 2.11
C VAL A 38 -18.61 -19.54 2.53
N GLN A 39 -19.08 -20.60 1.88
CA GLN A 39 -20.36 -21.24 2.16
C GLN A 39 -20.17 -22.51 3.00
N GLY A 40 -21.17 -22.86 3.79
CA GLY A 40 -21.17 -24.13 4.52
C GLY A 40 -21.28 -25.31 3.55
N ALA A 41 -20.52 -26.37 3.81
CA ALA A 41 -20.55 -27.60 3.01
C ALA A 41 -21.91 -28.33 3.09
N GLY A 42 -22.65 -28.11 4.17
CA GLY A 42 -24.00 -28.63 4.41
C GLY A 42 -24.84 -27.67 5.26
N LYS A 43 -26.11 -28.02 5.47
CA LYS A 43 -27.04 -27.25 6.32
C LYS A 43 -26.91 -27.59 7.81
N ASP A 44 -26.04 -28.54 8.16
CA ASP A 44 -25.76 -28.92 9.53
C ASP A 44 -25.05 -27.78 10.29
N ALA A 45 -25.27 -27.73 11.60
CA ALA A 45 -24.72 -26.68 12.44
C ALA A 45 -23.18 -26.57 12.37
N PRO A 46 -22.39 -27.68 12.42
CA PRO A 46 -20.94 -27.60 12.26
C PRO A 46 -20.50 -26.93 10.95
N SER A 47 -21.07 -27.32 9.80
CA SER A 47 -20.76 -26.72 8.50
C SER A 47 -21.04 -25.22 8.47
N GLN A 48 -22.16 -24.79 9.05
CA GLN A 48 -22.53 -23.37 9.10
C GLN A 48 -21.62 -22.57 10.05
N VAL A 49 -21.27 -23.13 11.21
CA VAL A 49 -20.34 -22.50 12.16
C VAL A 49 -18.98 -22.30 11.50
N TYR A 50 -18.42 -23.33 10.86
CA TYR A 50 -17.14 -23.22 10.17
C TYR A 50 -17.16 -22.13 9.09
N ALA A 51 -18.19 -22.12 8.23
CA ALA A 51 -18.33 -21.09 7.20
C ALA A 51 -18.45 -19.68 7.77
N ASN A 52 -19.13 -19.50 8.91
CA ASN A 52 -19.19 -18.21 9.60
C ASN A 52 -17.81 -17.73 10.07
N TRP A 53 -17.03 -18.62 10.70
CA TRP A 53 -15.66 -18.30 11.12
C TRP A 53 -14.76 -17.99 9.93
N ALA A 54 -14.83 -18.79 8.86
CA ALA A 54 -14.06 -18.56 7.65
C ALA A 54 -14.36 -17.20 7.03
N ARG A 55 -15.64 -16.84 6.89
CA ARG A 55 -16.06 -15.51 6.39
C ARG A 55 -15.61 -14.37 7.28
N ALA A 56 -15.72 -14.51 8.60
CA ALA A 56 -15.30 -13.49 9.56
C ALA A 56 -13.78 -13.24 9.46
N THR A 57 -12.99 -14.31 9.45
CA THR A 57 -11.53 -14.22 9.28
C THR A 57 -11.16 -13.66 7.92
N GLY A 58 -11.81 -14.09 6.84
CA GLY A 58 -11.63 -13.55 5.49
C GLY A 58 -11.91 -12.05 5.43
N ALA A 59 -13.02 -11.59 6.01
CA ALA A 59 -13.37 -10.17 6.08
C ALA A 59 -12.36 -9.36 6.91
N ALA A 60 -11.86 -9.90 8.02
CA ALA A 60 -10.81 -9.27 8.82
C ALA A 60 -9.50 -9.14 8.04
N HIS A 61 -9.09 -10.19 7.32
CA HIS A 61 -7.90 -10.16 6.46
C HIS A 61 -8.05 -9.12 5.33
N GLN A 62 -9.19 -9.08 4.65
CA GLN A 62 -9.47 -8.08 3.62
C GLN A 62 -9.37 -6.66 4.17
N ARG A 63 -9.96 -6.41 5.35
CA ARG A 63 -9.86 -5.11 6.03
C ARG A 63 -8.41 -4.74 6.36
N SER A 64 -7.62 -5.68 6.86
CA SER A 64 -6.21 -5.46 7.17
C SER A 64 -5.39 -5.14 5.92
N ASN A 65 -5.61 -5.88 4.82
CA ASN A 65 -4.98 -5.59 3.54
C ASN A 65 -5.34 -4.17 3.08
N LYS A 66 -6.62 -3.78 3.13
CA LYS A 66 -7.05 -2.43 2.75
C LYS A 66 -6.36 -1.34 3.58
N GLN A 67 -6.23 -1.54 4.89
CA GLN A 67 -5.51 -0.60 5.77
C GLN A 67 -4.02 -0.45 5.39
N LEU A 68 -3.37 -1.54 4.95
CA LEU A 68 -1.99 -1.48 4.45
C LEU A 68 -1.91 -0.69 3.14
N GLN A 69 -2.84 -0.90 2.21
CA GLN A 69 -2.91 -0.11 0.96
C GLN A 69 -3.05 1.38 1.25
N ASP A 70 -3.92 1.77 2.20
CA ASP A 70 -4.16 3.17 2.56
C ASP A 70 -2.91 3.80 3.21
N THR A 71 -2.24 3.04 4.06
CA THR A 71 -0.98 3.46 4.71
C THR A 71 0.12 3.67 3.66
N LEU A 72 0.28 2.73 2.72
CA LEU A 72 1.26 2.84 1.64
C LEU A 72 0.94 4.01 0.71
N THR A 73 -0.33 4.21 0.35
CA THR A 73 -0.77 5.35 -0.46
C THR A 73 -0.36 6.67 0.18
N THR A 74 -0.66 6.84 1.47
CA THR A 74 -0.29 8.04 2.23
C THR A 74 1.23 8.22 2.26
N ARG A 75 1.99 7.13 2.45
CA ARG A 75 3.46 7.18 2.44
C ARG A 75 4.01 7.60 1.09
N ILE A 76 3.50 7.03 -0.01
CA ILE A 76 3.88 7.37 -1.39
C ILE A 76 3.60 8.84 -1.67
N GLU A 77 2.43 9.35 -1.28
CA GLU A 77 2.07 10.77 -1.44
C GLU A 77 3.05 11.70 -0.73
N ASN A 78 3.39 11.38 0.53
CA ASN A 78 4.38 12.13 1.30
C ASN A 78 5.76 12.12 0.65
N LEU A 79 6.24 10.95 0.22
CA LEU A 79 7.54 10.84 -0.45
C LEU A 79 7.57 11.60 -1.78
N ASN A 80 6.49 11.54 -2.57
CA ASN A 80 6.34 12.30 -3.80
C ASN A 80 6.28 13.81 -3.55
N ALA A 81 5.69 14.26 -2.45
CA ALA A 81 5.70 15.67 -2.06
C ALA A 81 7.13 16.12 -1.67
N THR A 82 7.84 15.32 -0.88
CA THR A 82 9.24 15.57 -0.53
C THR A 82 10.14 15.61 -1.76
N LEU A 83 10.02 14.65 -2.68
CA LEU A 83 10.79 14.60 -3.92
C LEU A 83 10.59 15.88 -4.74
N ARG A 84 9.34 16.31 -4.94
CA ARG A 84 9.01 17.54 -5.66
C ARG A 84 9.63 18.78 -5.01
N GLN A 85 9.60 18.88 -3.68
CA GLN A 85 10.20 19.99 -2.95
C GLN A 85 11.73 20.04 -3.15
N TYR A 86 12.40 18.89 -3.10
CA TYR A 86 13.85 18.82 -3.35
C TYR A 86 14.19 19.21 -4.79
N GLU A 87 13.46 18.68 -5.77
CA GLU A 87 13.67 18.99 -7.19
C GLU A 87 13.50 20.50 -7.47
N GLN A 88 12.47 21.13 -6.91
CA GLN A 88 12.24 22.57 -7.03
C GLN A 88 13.37 23.40 -6.38
N THR A 89 13.84 22.98 -5.20
CA THR A 89 14.92 23.69 -4.48
C THR A 89 16.23 23.60 -5.24
N GLU A 90 16.60 22.43 -5.76
CA GLU A 90 17.80 22.23 -6.57
C GLU A 90 17.73 23.00 -7.90
N GLN A 91 16.55 23.05 -8.53
CA GLN A 91 16.32 23.83 -9.74
C GLN A 91 16.49 25.34 -9.48
N GLY A 92 15.85 25.88 -8.44
CA GLY A 92 15.97 27.30 -8.08
C GLY A 92 17.39 27.71 -7.70
N ASN A 93 18.14 26.83 -7.03
CA ASN A 93 19.56 27.07 -6.73
C ASN A 93 20.41 27.14 -8.01
N ARG A 94 20.13 26.29 -9.02
CA ARG A 94 20.83 26.32 -10.31
C ARG A 94 20.51 27.56 -11.13
N ASP A 95 19.26 28.02 -11.10
CA ASP A 95 18.83 29.21 -11.83
C ASP A 95 19.38 30.50 -11.21
N ASN A 96 19.55 30.56 -9.89
CA ASN A 96 20.19 31.68 -9.18
C ASN A 96 21.72 31.73 -9.32
N LEU A 97 22.35 30.64 -9.81
CA LEU A 97 23.80 30.54 -10.04
C LEU A 97 24.21 30.89 -11.49
N LYS A 98 23.24 31.21 -12.36
CA LYS A 98 23.46 31.69 -13.74
C LYS A 98 23.25 33.19 -13.83
#